data_AF-A0A2H5PT31-F1
#
_entry.id   AF-A0A2H5PT31-F1
#
_cell.length_a   1.000
_cell.length_b   1.000
_cell.length_c   1.000
_cell.angle_alpha   90.00
_cell.angle_beta   90.00
_cell.angle_gamma   90.00
#
_symmetry.space_group_name_H-M   'P 1'
#
loop_
_entity.id
_entity.type
_entity.pdbx_description
1 polymer ?
#
loop_
_entity_poly.entity_id
_entity_poly.type
_entity_poly.pdbx_seq_one_letter_code
_entity_poly.pdbx_strand_id
1 'polypeptide(L)'
;MTIKQSWAEMDKTAARKNGLAFLSKKFKTCKKPLKDVSELKDYLECMYTGAAQYDDPQEYPVSKACEGIHGASEGTDTLGRIFSGIVALRWENSCHDVDEFLSDETLDSS
;
A
#
# COMPACT_ATOMS: atom_id res chain seq x y z
N MET A 1 2.77 -11.03 11.87
CA MET A 1 2.22 -9.69 11.58
C MET A 1 2.15 -9.52 10.07
N THR A 2 0.96 -9.28 9.54
CA THR A 2 0.65 -9.30 8.10
C THR A 2 1.50 -8.34 7.27
N ILE A 3 1.70 -7.10 7.77
CA ILE A 3 2.54 -6.09 7.11
C ILE A 3 4.00 -6.54 6.97
N LYS A 4 4.59 -7.17 8.00
CA LYS A 4 5.98 -7.66 7.90
C LYS A 4 6.13 -8.78 6.88
N GLN A 5 5.10 -9.63 6.74
CA GLN A 5 5.10 -10.73 5.78
C GLN A 5 4.89 -10.25 4.34
N SER A 6 4.14 -9.16 4.14
CA SER A 6 3.85 -8.65 2.80
C SER A 6 5.09 -8.18 2.06
N TRP A 7 6.10 -7.65 2.76
CA TRP A 7 7.34 -7.19 2.12
C TRP A 7 8.04 -8.30 1.33
N ALA A 8 8.21 -9.47 1.95
CA ALA A 8 8.84 -10.61 1.29
C ALA A 8 7.95 -11.19 0.17
N GLU A 9 6.62 -11.19 0.34
CA GLU A 9 5.70 -11.66 -0.70
C GLU A 9 5.65 -10.71 -1.91
N MET A 10 5.80 -9.40 -1.70
CA MET A 10 5.97 -8.44 -2.79
C MET A 10 7.25 -8.70 -3.58
N ASP A 11 8.39 -8.87 -2.90
CA ASP A 11 9.67 -9.17 -3.56
C ASP A 11 9.62 -10.46 -4.37
N LYS A 12 9.11 -11.52 -3.74
CA LYS A 12 8.91 -12.82 -4.38
C LYS A 12 7.96 -12.74 -5.57
N THR A 13 6.94 -11.90 -5.50
CA THR A 13 5.99 -11.69 -6.61
C THR A 13 6.64 -10.90 -7.73
N ALA A 14 7.35 -9.81 -7.42
CA ALA A 14 8.04 -8.95 -8.36
C ALA A 14 9.12 -9.71 -9.16
N ALA A 15 9.83 -10.65 -8.52
CA ALA A 15 10.84 -11.49 -9.17
C ALA A 15 10.28 -12.48 -10.21
N ARG A 16 8.96 -12.70 -10.26
CA ARG A 16 8.32 -13.57 -11.25
C ARG A 16 8.12 -12.82 -12.57
N LYS A 17 8.00 -13.58 -13.66
CA LYS A 17 7.58 -13.02 -14.96
C LYS A 17 6.24 -12.29 -14.80
N ASN A 18 6.19 -11.03 -15.25
CA ASN A 18 5.04 -10.12 -15.11
C ASN A 18 4.64 -9.80 -13.66
N GLY A 19 5.53 -10.01 -12.69
CA GLY A 19 5.29 -9.77 -11.27
C GLY A 19 4.87 -8.34 -10.96
N LEU A 20 5.61 -7.36 -11.50
CA LEU A 20 5.30 -5.94 -11.32
C LEU A 20 3.93 -5.57 -11.91
N ALA A 21 3.58 -6.10 -13.08
CA ALA A 21 2.25 -5.88 -13.69
C ALA A 21 1.13 -6.51 -12.85
N PHE A 22 1.36 -7.69 -12.27
CA PHE A 22 0.43 -8.32 -11.33
C PHE A 22 0.23 -7.45 -10.08
N LEU A 23 1.31 -6.97 -9.46
CA LEU A 23 1.25 -6.07 -8.30
C LEU A 23 0.51 -4.77 -8.65
N SER A 24 0.82 -4.15 -9.78
CA SER A 24 0.15 -2.95 -10.28
C SER A 24 -1.36 -3.13 -10.40
N LYS A 25 -1.80 -4.29 -10.92
CA LYS A 25 -3.24 -4.63 -11.01
C LYS A 25 -3.84 -4.88 -9.65
N LYS A 26 -3.15 -5.61 -8.78
CA LYS A 26 -3.63 -6.01 -7.46
C LYS A 26 -3.84 -4.82 -6.53
N PHE A 27 -2.91 -3.88 -6.55
CA PHE A 27 -2.97 -2.65 -5.76
C PHE A 27 -3.65 -1.49 -6.49
N LYS A 28 -4.26 -1.75 -7.65
CA LYS A 28 -4.92 -0.73 -8.50
C LYS A 28 -4.05 0.52 -8.70
N THR A 29 -2.76 0.39 -9.01
CA THR A 29 -1.89 1.57 -9.19
C THR A 29 -2.30 2.39 -10.42
N CYS A 30 -2.17 3.72 -10.37
CA CYS A 30 -2.52 4.59 -11.52
C CYS A 30 -1.53 4.40 -12.67
N LYS A 31 -0.24 4.45 -12.34
CA LYS A 31 0.86 4.13 -13.26
C LYS A 31 0.94 2.62 -13.43
N LYS A 32 0.91 2.16 -14.68
CA LYS A 32 1.00 0.73 -15.01
C LYS A 32 1.95 0.50 -16.18
N PRO A 33 2.87 -0.48 -16.07
CA PRO A 33 3.26 -1.23 -14.86
C PRO A 33 4.17 -0.40 -13.93
N LEU A 34 4.24 -0.79 -12.64
CA LEU A 34 5.31 -0.40 -11.72
C LEU A 34 6.68 -0.63 -12.37
N LYS A 35 7.62 0.30 -12.16
CA LYS A 35 8.99 0.18 -12.66
C LYS A 35 9.85 -0.70 -11.76
N ASP A 36 9.61 -0.60 -10.45
CA ASP A 36 10.26 -1.39 -9.41
C ASP A 36 9.26 -1.72 -8.30
N VAL A 37 9.55 -2.73 -7.48
CA VAL A 37 8.74 -3.07 -6.31
C VAL A 37 8.87 -2.01 -5.21
N SER A 38 9.98 -1.26 -5.17
CA SER A 38 10.21 -0.18 -4.22
C SER A 38 9.12 0.90 -4.31
N GLU A 39 8.69 1.30 -5.50
CA GLU A 39 7.61 2.30 -5.70
C GLU A 39 6.36 1.93 -4.87
N LEU A 40 5.98 0.64 -4.85
CA LEU A 40 4.85 0.16 -4.05
C LEU A 40 5.17 0.10 -2.55
N LYS A 41 6.38 -0.31 -2.17
CA LYS A 41 6.77 -0.41 -0.75
C LYS A 41 6.84 0.97 -0.09
N ASP A 42 7.45 1.93 -0.79
CA ASP A 42 7.62 3.30 -0.34
C ASP A 42 6.24 3.96 -0.16
N TYR A 43 5.34 3.80 -1.13
CA TYR A 43 3.94 4.23 -0.99
C TYR A 43 3.28 3.65 0.27
N LEU A 44 3.39 2.34 0.51
CA LEU A 44 2.81 1.69 1.69
C LEU A 44 3.44 2.19 3.00
N GLU A 45 4.74 2.45 3.01
CA GLU A 45 5.44 3.03 4.15
C GLU A 45 4.92 4.45 4.45
N CYS A 46 4.74 5.30 3.44
CA CYS A 46 4.13 6.61 3.58
C CYS A 46 2.70 6.51 4.14
N MET A 47 1.90 5.56 3.64
CA MET A 47 0.54 5.32 4.14
C MET A 47 0.52 4.97 5.63
N TYR A 48 1.37 4.04 6.05
CA TYR A 48 1.41 3.62 7.45
C TYR A 48 2.02 4.67 8.37
N THR A 49 3.06 5.36 7.91
CA THR A 49 3.70 6.43 8.69
C THR A 49 2.75 7.60 8.85
N GLY A 50 2.04 8.01 7.80
CA GLY A 50 1.01 9.04 7.87
C GLY A 50 -0.12 8.66 8.83
N ALA A 51 -0.62 7.43 8.77
CA ALA A 51 -1.62 6.94 9.71
C ALA A 51 -1.12 7.00 11.17
N ALA A 52 0.10 6.54 11.43
CA ALA A 52 0.66 6.52 12.78
C ALA A 52 1.02 7.91 13.32
N GLN A 53 1.52 8.81 12.47
CA GLN A 53 1.91 10.16 12.86
C GLN A 53 0.69 11.02 13.22
N TYR A 54 -0.37 10.92 12.44
CA TYR A 54 -1.54 11.78 12.59
C TYR A 54 -2.69 11.15 13.35
N ASP A 55 -2.54 9.93 13.90
CA ASP A 55 -3.55 9.03 14.47
C ASP A 55 -4.70 9.71 15.24
N ASP A 56 -5.57 10.38 14.48
CA ASP A 56 -6.47 11.38 15.01
C ASP A 56 -7.62 10.68 15.72
N PRO A 57 -8.02 11.13 16.92
CA PRO A 57 -9.04 10.45 17.71
C PRO A 57 -10.46 10.56 17.15
N GLN A 58 -10.70 11.22 16.02
CA GLN A 58 -11.98 11.14 15.29
C GLN A 58 -11.90 10.11 14.17
N GLU A 59 -10.75 10.00 13.50
CA GLU A 59 -10.58 9.15 12.31
C GLU A 59 -9.95 7.78 12.61
N TYR A 60 -9.18 7.64 13.70
CA TYR A 60 -8.44 6.45 14.10
C TYR A 60 -7.77 5.70 12.94
N PRO A 61 -6.93 6.37 12.13
CA PRO A 61 -6.39 5.79 10.91
C PRO A 61 -5.57 4.52 11.14
N VAL A 62 -4.85 4.40 12.27
CA VAL A 62 -4.13 3.15 12.59
C VAL A 62 -5.11 1.99 12.78
N SER A 63 -6.19 2.22 13.55
CA SER A 63 -7.24 1.22 13.78
C SER A 63 -7.93 0.86 12.47
N LYS A 64 -8.31 1.84 11.64
CA LYS A 64 -8.93 1.59 10.33
C LYS A 64 -8.07 0.73 9.42
N ALA A 65 -6.76 1.02 9.35
CA ALA A 65 -5.83 0.21 8.58
C ALA A 65 -5.76 -1.24 9.09
N CYS A 66 -5.66 -1.42 10.42
CA CYS A 66 -5.62 -2.73 11.05
C CYS A 66 -6.94 -3.51 10.85
N GLU A 67 -8.08 -2.85 10.99
CA GLU A 67 -9.41 -3.42 10.75
C GLU A 67 -9.57 -3.84 9.29
N GLY A 68 -9.12 -3.03 8.32
CA GLY A 68 -9.12 -3.42 6.91
C GLY A 68 -8.26 -4.66 6.63
N ILE A 69 -7.09 -4.77 7.27
CA ILE A 69 -6.18 -5.93 7.12
C ILE A 69 -6.77 -7.19 7.77
N HIS A 70 -7.27 -7.08 9.00
CA HIS A 70 -7.77 -8.24 9.76
C HIS A 70 -9.17 -8.65 9.34
N GLY A 71 -10.02 -7.69 8.96
CA GLY A 71 -11.40 -7.88 8.51
C GLY A 71 -11.54 -8.35 7.06
N ALA A 72 -10.44 -8.46 6.32
CA ALA A 72 -10.46 -9.07 4.98
C ALA A 72 -10.99 -10.50 5.02
N SER A 73 -11.80 -10.88 4.01
CA SER A 73 -12.52 -12.15 3.99
C SER A 73 -11.59 -13.36 4.06
N GLU A 74 -12.11 -14.46 4.62
CA GLU A 74 -11.42 -15.74 4.66
C GLU A 74 -10.97 -16.18 3.25
N GLY A 75 -9.73 -16.65 3.15
CA GLY A 75 -9.08 -16.97 1.86
C GLY A 75 -8.41 -15.79 1.15
N THR A 76 -8.55 -14.54 1.64
CA THR A 76 -7.79 -13.41 1.12
C THR A 76 -6.31 -13.56 1.46
N ASP A 77 -5.46 -13.59 0.43
CA ASP A 77 -4.01 -13.70 0.60
C ASP A 77 -3.39 -12.43 1.20
N THR A 78 -2.15 -12.55 1.67
CA THR A 78 -1.43 -11.47 2.36
C THR A 78 -1.46 -10.14 1.60
N LEU A 79 -1.22 -10.14 0.28
CA LEU A 79 -1.21 -8.90 -0.50
C LEU A 79 -2.62 -8.32 -0.65
N GLY A 80 -3.64 -9.18 -0.74
CA GLY A 80 -5.04 -8.75 -0.73
C GLY A 80 -5.43 -8.07 0.59
N ARG A 81 -4.99 -8.62 1.72
CA ARG A 81 -5.23 -8.04 3.05
C ARG A 81 -4.58 -6.66 3.20
N ILE A 82 -3.35 -6.49 2.71
CA ILE A 82 -2.70 -5.17 2.66
C ILE A 82 -3.52 -4.19 1.83
N PHE A 83 -3.98 -4.60 0.65
CA PHE A 83 -4.82 -3.75 -0.19
C PHE A 83 -6.12 -3.33 0.52
N SER A 84 -6.78 -4.24 1.23
CA SER A 84 -7.95 -3.91 2.07
C SER A 84 -7.64 -2.85 3.13
N GLY A 85 -6.47 -2.92 3.78
CA GLY A 85 -6.01 -1.88 4.70
C GLY A 85 -5.82 -0.52 4.04
N ILE A 86 -5.30 -0.48 2.81
CA ILE A 86 -5.10 0.77 2.06
C ILE A 86 -6.44 1.38 1.64
N VAL A 87 -7.39 0.56 1.17
CA VAL A 87 -8.75 1.04 0.83
C VAL A 87 -9.44 1.63 2.05
N ALA A 88 -9.23 1.06 3.24
CA ALA A 88 -9.75 1.62 4.49
C ALA A 88 -9.15 2.99 4.85
N LEU A 89 -7.90 3.28 4.43
CA LEU A 89 -7.22 4.56 4.68
C LEU A 89 -7.53 5.64 3.63
N ARG A 90 -7.56 5.28 2.35
CA ARG A 90 -7.62 6.23 1.21
C ARG A 90 -8.97 6.29 0.52
N TRP A 91 -9.98 5.56 1.01
CA TRP A 91 -11.23 5.27 0.31
C TRP A 91 -11.00 4.49 -1.00
N GLU A 92 -12.06 3.93 -1.58
CA GLU A 92 -11.96 3.14 -2.81
C GLU A 92 -11.83 4.04 -4.06
N ASN A 93 -10.63 4.58 -4.25
CA ASN A 93 -10.29 5.31 -5.48
C ASN A 93 -10.22 4.37 -6.69
N SER A 94 -10.42 4.92 -7.89
CA SER A 94 -10.31 4.18 -9.15
C SER A 94 -8.89 3.64 -9.38
N CYS A 95 -7.87 4.36 -8.86
CA CYS A 95 -6.50 3.93 -8.76
C CYS A 95 -5.75 4.64 -7.62
N HIS A 96 -4.57 4.14 -7.25
CA HIS A 96 -3.66 4.74 -6.27
C HIS A 96 -2.39 5.23 -6.95
N ASP A 97 -2.06 6.51 -6.79
CA ASP A 97 -0.80 7.06 -7.28
C ASP A 97 0.32 6.75 -6.28
N VAL A 98 1.23 5.87 -6.67
CA VAL A 98 2.32 5.41 -5.81
C VAL A 98 3.50 6.38 -5.79
N ASP A 99 3.51 7.35 -6.71
CA ASP A 99 4.55 8.38 -6.79
C ASP A 99 4.12 9.69 -6.07
N GLU A 100 2.90 9.74 -5.49
CA GLU A 100 2.28 10.94 -4.88
C GLU A 100 3.18 11.64 -3.83
N PHE A 101 3.95 10.87 -3.06
CA PHE A 101 4.78 11.38 -1.97
C PHE A 101 6.24 11.63 -2.38
N LEU A 102 6.62 11.21 -3.59
CA LEU A 102 7.99 11.20 -4.08
C LEU A 102 8.22 12.22 -5.21
N SER A 103 7.27 13.15 -5.43
CA SER A 103 7.47 14.26 -6.37
C SER A 103 8.54 15.22 -5.84
N ASP A 104 9.41 15.72 -6.72
CA ASP A 104 10.51 16.64 -6.40
C ASP A 104 10.09 17.87 -5.56
N GLU A 105 8.79 18.22 -5.53
CA GLU A 105 8.26 19.30 -4.70
C GLU A 105 8.36 19.03 -3.18
N THR A 106 8.49 17.78 -2.74
CA THR A 106 8.67 17.44 -1.31
C THR A 106 10.13 17.39 -0.86
N LEU A 107 11.09 17.34 -1.79
CA LEU A 107 12.53 17.25 -1.49
C LEU A 107 13.22 18.62 -1.36
N ASP A 108 12.63 19.69 -1.88
CA ASP A 108 13.20 21.05 -1.82
C ASP A 108 12.82 21.82 -0.53
N SER A 109 12.23 21.14 0.45
CA SER A 109 11.78 21.73 1.73
C SER A 109 12.63 21.29 2.94
N SER A 110 13.80 20.68 2.76
CA SER A 110 14.70 20.27 3.86
C SER A 110 15.93 21.16 4.01
#